data_AF-A0A564Y5T3-F1
#
_entry.id   AF-A0A564Y5T3-F1
#
_cell.length_a   1.000
_cell.length_b   1.000
_cell.length_c   1.000
_cell.angle_alpha   90.00
_cell.angle_beta   90.00
_cell.angle_gamma   90.00
#
_symmetry.space_group_name_H-M   'P 1'
#
loop_
_entity.id
_entity.type
_entity.pdbx_description
1 polymer ?
#
loop_
_entity_poly.entity_id
_entity_poly.type
_entity_poly.pdbx_seq_one_letter_code
_entity_poly.pdbx_strand_id
1 'polypeptide(L)'
;MRDLWIGKFVILLAIIYIGNCLEEFKFHSIEKILIKKLLEKYEQVGKIGRPVRNTSETVNVEFGLSLFQLTDLDEAEQLFTVNVWNKYAWYDEVLTWNPKEYNDIKHVRIPSKHVWTPDIVLLNYADKRLQELREVMLTVDYTGHIFWSPPAIYKSMCKIQMEHFPFDHQICYLRFASWTLHGKKLNLTFLDGIDSAMMDTYQPSNEWHIVVYPAVRRFFKQTCCEEPFPNLIFFFVLRRNAEYYAYLLVLPCILLAVLNLVVFWLPPQNPARMMLGMNIFSGFCIQLKFLTQSTPSASNTIPYLGYYYCLNMVLIAIFTFFSVIAVQIHFRKDKTKPLPSWLSRFVKTSSKWLRLQPGPLRSTKSLQAETNISKIEMHLNQERKLRRRDSFESHLIQTSRHCYCQQQQSQQQANQQKDPFSNLTSTTAGKQLEASVKEIKRALRNLLHKFNEKDKDSRLASEWDAVGLVVDRYCFWVYLILIVVTGMITLIPPMPYEVQEDTPGEFLIKRFKELSKYVDPI
;
A
#
# COMPACT_ATOMS: atom_id res chain seq x y z
N MET A 1 27.46 -60.21 83.54
CA MET A 1 28.47 -59.85 82.53
C MET A 1 28.52 -60.79 81.31
N ARG A 2 27.99 -62.03 81.36
CA ARG A 2 27.96 -62.94 80.19
C ARG A 2 26.87 -62.60 79.15
N ASP A 3 25.71 -62.11 79.56
CA ASP A 3 24.57 -61.91 78.64
C ASP A 3 24.75 -60.69 77.71
N LEU A 4 25.57 -59.72 78.12
CA LEU A 4 25.87 -58.53 77.30
C LEU A 4 26.81 -58.84 76.13
N TRP A 5 27.62 -59.91 76.24
CA TRP A 5 28.53 -60.35 75.19
C TRP A 5 27.80 -61.14 74.10
N ILE A 6 26.81 -61.95 74.48
CA ILE A 6 26.00 -62.74 73.54
C ILE A 6 25.13 -61.82 72.68
N GLY A 7 24.49 -60.82 73.28
CA GLY A 7 23.69 -59.84 72.53
C GLY A 7 24.50 -59.03 71.52
N LYS A 8 25.73 -58.61 71.88
CA LYS A 8 26.62 -57.90 70.95
C LYS A 8 27.14 -58.80 69.84
N PHE A 9 27.37 -60.08 70.11
CA PHE A 9 27.83 -61.05 69.09
C PHE A 9 26.73 -61.40 68.09
N VAL A 10 25.49 -61.54 68.55
CA VAL A 10 24.32 -61.77 67.67
C VAL A 10 24.02 -60.54 66.80
N ILE A 11 24.15 -59.32 67.34
CA ILE A 11 24.00 -58.09 66.55
C ILE A 11 25.13 -57.96 65.53
N LEU A 12 26.38 -58.29 65.87
CA LEU A 12 27.48 -58.28 64.92
C LEU A 12 27.28 -59.31 63.80
N LEU A 13 26.83 -60.52 64.13
CA LEU A 13 26.50 -61.55 63.13
C LEU A 13 25.31 -61.14 62.27
N ALA A 14 24.28 -60.50 62.83
CA ALA A 14 23.16 -59.97 62.07
C ALA A 14 23.60 -58.81 61.15
N ILE A 15 24.48 -57.93 61.60
CA ILE A 15 25.04 -56.83 60.78
C ILE A 15 25.96 -57.38 59.68
N ILE A 16 26.75 -58.43 59.95
CA ILE A 16 27.57 -59.11 58.92
C ILE A 16 26.67 -59.86 57.93
N TYR A 17 25.59 -60.50 58.40
CA TYR A 17 24.65 -61.22 57.53
C TYR A 17 23.81 -60.25 56.69
N ILE A 18 23.37 -59.13 57.26
CA ILE A 18 22.67 -58.04 56.54
C ILE A 18 23.62 -57.30 55.60
N GLY A 19 24.87 -57.09 56.01
CA GLY A 19 25.93 -56.49 55.18
C GLY A 19 26.29 -57.36 53.97
N ASN A 20 26.39 -58.69 54.15
CA ASN A 20 26.59 -59.64 53.06
C ASN A 20 25.35 -59.84 52.19
N CYS A 21 24.14 -59.60 52.72
CA CYS A 21 22.90 -59.61 51.93
C CYS A 21 22.71 -58.29 51.13
N LEU A 22 23.44 -57.24 51.49
CA LEU A 22 23.46 -55.94 50.81
C LEU A 22 24.55 -55.84 49.72
N GLU A 23 25.43 -56.83 49.59
CA GLU A 23 26.31 -56.94 48.41
C GLU A 23 25.52 -57.50 47.21
N GLU A 24 25.22 -56.57 46.30
CA GLU A 24 24.99 -56.78 44.86
C GLU A 24 23.69 -57.47 44.41
N PHE A 25 22.55 -56.85 44.67
CA PHE A 25 21.58 -56.71 43.55
C PHE A 25 22.09 -55.63 42.57
N LYS A 26 23.20 -55.93 41.87
CA LYS A 26 23.58 -55.17 40.68
C LYS A 26 22.49 -55.42 39.65
N PHE A 27 21.60 -54.45 39.46
CA PHE A 27 20.70 -54.40 38.31
C PHE A 27 21.55 -54.35 37.04
N HIS A 28 21.91 -55.52 36.50
CA HIS A 28 22.74 -55.66 35.32
C HIS A 28 21.83 -55.67 34.09
N SER A 29 21.48 -54.47 33.61
CA SER A 29 20.77 -54.36 32.33
C SER A 29 21.69 -54.85 31.22
N ILE A 30 21.28 -55.92 30.53
CA ILE A 30 21.99 -56.50 29.38
C ILE A 30 22.22 -55.43 28.30
N GLU A 31 21.26 -54.53 28.11
CA GLU A 31 21.38 -53.38 27.21
C GLU A 31 22.56 -52.47 27.58
N LYS A 32 22.74 -52.16 28.88
CA LYS A 32 23.87 -51.34 29.34
C LYS A 32 25.22 -52.02 29.09
N ILE A 33 25.30 -53.35 29.25
CA ILE A 33 26.51 -54.14 28.95
C ILE A 33 26.81 -54.08 27.47
N LEU A 34 25.79 -54.28 26.63
CA LEU A 34 25.90 -54.22 25.18
C LEU A 34 26.40 -52.83 24.74
N ILE A 35 25.76 -51.75 25.20
CA ILE A 35 26.17 -50.38 24.86
C ILE A 35 27.61 -50.13 25.30
N LYS A 36 27.99 -50.52 26.53
CA LYS A 36 29.36 -50.37 27.03
C LYS A 36 30.37 -51.08 26.11
N LYS A 37 30.10 -52.34 25.75
CA LYS A 37 30.97 -53.12 24.86
C LYS A 37 31.06 -52.52 23.45
N LEU A 38 29.95 -52.02 22.91
CA LEU A 38 29.93 -51.36 21.59
C LEU A 38 30.77 -50.08 21.61
N LEU A 39 30.67 -49.28 22.67
CA LEU A 39 31.44 -48.04 22.81
C LEU A 39 32.94 -48.31 23.03
N GLU A 40 33.30 -49.31 23.84
CA GLU A 40 34.71 -49.73 24.01
C GLU A 40 35.31 -50.20 22.68
N LYS A 41 34.55 -50.99 21.90
CA LYS A 41 34.96 -51.41 20.55
C LYS A 41 35.14 -50.20 19.62
N TYR A 42 34.24 -49.23 19.68
CA TYR A 42 34.31 -48.01 18.88
C TYR A 42 35.53 -47.15 19.23
N GLU A 43 35.83 -47.02 20.51
CA GLU A 43 36.98 -46.27 21.00
C GLU A 43 38.31 -46.91 20.58
N GLN A 44 38.39 -48.25 20.58
CA GLN A 44 39.56 -48.99 20.11
C GLN A 44 39.81 -48.82 18.60
N VAL A 45 38.74 -48.82 17.79
CA VAL A 45 38.85 -48.61 16.32
C VAL A 45 39.13 -47.13 16.00
N GLY A 46 38.61 -46.22 16.83
CA GLY A 46 38.74 -44.78 16.69
C GLY A 46 37.45 -44.14 16.19
N LYS A 47 37.05 -43.06 16.87
CA LYS A 47 35.87 -42.26 16.51
C LYS A 47 36.07 -41.40 15.27
N ILE A 48 37.32 -40.96 15.03
CA ILE A 48 37.65 -40.00 13.97
C ILE A 48 37.90 -40.77 12.67
N GLY A 49 37.01 -40.57 11.70
CA GLY A 49 37.08 -41.25 10.41
C GLY A 49 35.76 -41.91 10.08
N ARG A 50 35.54 -42.19 8.79
CA ARG A 50 34.31 -42.83 8.31
C ARG A 50 34.24 -44.28 8.82
N PRO A 51 33.05 -44.78 9.20
CA PRO A 51 32.88 -46.13 9.75
C PRO A 51 32.88 -47.21 8.65
N VAL A 52 33.99 -47.31 7.91
CA VAL A 52 34.20 -48.28 6.83
C VAL A 52 35.40 -49.17 7.17
N ARG A 53 35.31 -50.46 6.83
CA ARG A 53 36.47 -51.36 6.96
C ARG A 53 37.56 -51.00 5.95
N ASN A 54 37.17 -50.63 4.73
CA ASN A 54 38.12 -50.27 3.68
C ASN A 54 38.05 -48.77 3.37
N THR A 55 39.20 -48.09 3.34
CA THR A 55 39.28 -46.66 3.02
C THR A 55 38.74 -46.31 1.63
N SER A 56 38.74 -47.27 0.71
CA SER A 56 38.20 -47.11 -0.66
C SER A 56 36.68 -47.15 -0.74
N GLU A 57 35.99 -47.71 0.26
CA GLU A 57 34.53 -47.78 0.28
C GLU A 57 33.92 -46.39 0.49
N THR A 58 32.70 -46.19 -0.03
CA THR A 58 31.92 -44.97 0.13
C THR A 58 30.86 -45.18 1.21
N VAL A 59 30.71 -44.25 2.14
CA VAL A 59 29.59 -44.30 3.10
C VAL A 59 28.36 -43.72 2.41
N ASN A 60 27.27 -44.49 2.38
CA ASN A 60 25.98 -43.97 1.94
C ASN A 60 25.27 -43.30 3.13
N VAL A 61 24.96 -42.02 3.01
CA VAL A 61 24.21 -41.26 3.99
C VAL A 61 22.90 -40.84 3.33
N GLU A 62 21.80 -41.25 3.95
CA GLU A 62 20.46 -40.85 3.60
C GLU A 62 20.06 -39.65 4.44
N PHE A 63 19.48 -38.64 3.80
CA PHE A 63 19.08 -37.40 4.45
C PHE A 63 17.66 -37.02 4.06
N GLY A 64 16.85 -36.73 5.07
CA GLY A 64 15.51 -36.19 4.95
C GLY A 64 15.37 -34.93 5.79
N LEU A 65 14.57 -34.00 5.32
CA LEU A 65 14.26 -32.76 6.02
C LEU A 65 12.78 -32.78 6.39
N SER A 66 12.48 -32.84 7.68
CA SER A 66 11.10 -32.71 8.18
C SER A 66 10.89 -31.31 8.72
N LEU A 67 9.95 -30.57 8.13
CA LEU A 67 9.64 -29.21 8.53
C LEU A 67 8.69 -29.24 9.72
N PHE A 68 9.09 -28.65 10.83
CA PHE A 68 8.21 -28.46 11.99
C PHE A 68 7.47 -27.14 11.89
N GLN A 69 8.20 -26.05 11.61
CA GLN A 69 7.63 -24.71 11.57
C GLN A 69 8.40 -23.80 10.62
N LEU A 70 7.68 -23.01 9.84
CA LEU A 70 8.22 -21.81 9.20
C LEU A 70 8.23 -20.69 10.27
N THR A 71 9.40 -20.38 10.80
CA THR A 71 9.53 -19.41 11.89
C THR A 71 9.34 -18.00 11.37
N ASP A 72 10.10 -17.62 10.34
CA ASP A 72 10.06 -16.26 9.79
C ASP A 72 10.66 -16.19 8.39
N LEU A 73 10.22 -15.21 7.61
CA LEU A 73 10.87 -14.78 6.38
C LEU A 73 11.09 -13.27 6.48
N ASP A 74 12.25 -12.88 6.98
CA ASP A 74 12.61 -11.47 7.14
C ASP A 74 12.98 -10.92 5.76
N GLU A 75 12.10 -10.08 5.21
CA GLU A 75 12.30 -9.55 3.87
C GLU A 75 13.34 -8.43 3.83
N ALA A 76 13.59 -7.75 4.96
CA ALA A 76 14.55 -6.66 5.08
C ALA A 76 15.99 -7.19 5.06
N GLU A 77 16.24 -8.23 5.84
CA GLU A 77 17.53 -8.91 5.91
C GLU A 77 17.67 -10.03 4.87
N GLN A 78 16.60 -10.35 4.13
CA GLN A 78 16.55 -11.46 3.16
C GLN A 78 16.86 -12.83 3.79
N LEU A 79 16.31 -13.07 4.98
CA LEU A 79 16.59 -14.25 5.81
C LEU A 79 15.37 -15.17 5.90
N PHE A 80 15.53 -16.41 5.43
CA PHE A 80 14.56 -17.48 5.60
C PHE A 80 14.90 -18.33 6.82
N THR A 81 14.02 -18.32 7.83
CA THR A 81 14.19 -19.02 9.11
C THR A 81 13.19 -20.16 9.27
N VAL A 82 13.69 -21.38 9.44
CA VAL A 82 12.85 -22.57 9.65
C VAL A 82 13.31 -23.41 10.83
N ASN A 83 12.36 -24.04 11.51
CA ASN A 83 12.60 -25.07 12.50
C ASN A 83 12.32 -26.43 11.88
N VAL A 84 13.34 -27.31 11.88
CA VAL A 84 13.32 -28.59 11.18
C VAL A 84 13.86 -29.70 12.05
N TRP A 85 13.47 -30.94 11.72
CA TRP A 85 14.21 -32.13 12.10
C TRP A 85 15.01 -32.63 10.91
N ASN A 86 16.32 -32.73 11.10
CA ASN A 86 17.21 -33.36 10.15
C ASN A 86 17.18 -34.87 10.39
N LYS A 87 16.66 -35.64 9.46
CA LYS A 87 16.61 -37.10 9.58
C LYS A 87 17.78 -37.69 8.79
N TYR A 88 18.69 -38.38 9.47
CA TYR A 88 19.81 -39.08 8.87
C TYR A 88 19.64 -40.58 9.03
N ALA A 89 20.04 -41.32 8.01
CA ALA A 89 20.26 -42.76 8.11
C ALA A 89 21.57 -43.17 7.43
N TRP A 90 22.31 -44.08 8.06
CA TRP A 90 23.54 -44.65 7.48
C TRP A 90 23.85 -45.99 8.15
N TYR A 91 24.80 -46.73 7.58
CA TYR A 91 25.30 -47.98 8.16
C TYR A 91 26.68 -47.76 8.79
N ASP A 92 26.87 -48.28 10.01
CA ASP A 92 28.13 -48.32 10.72
C ASP A 92 28.52 -49.77 11.01
N GLU A 93 29.57 -50.24 10.34
CA GLU A 93 30.02 -51.63 10.43
C GLU A 93 30.67 -52.00 11.78
N VAL A 94 31.01 -51.00 12.59
CA VAL A 94 31.60 -51.21 13.92
C VAL A 94 30.49 -51.49 14.93
N LEU A 95 29.33 -50.84 14.79
CA LEU A 95 28.19 -50.89 15.71
C LEU A 95 27.20 -52.03 15.40
N THR A 96 27.72 -53.23 15.15
CA THR A 96 26.94 -54.44 14.86
C THR A 96 27.02 -55.46 16.00
N TRP A 97 25.94 -56.18 16.28
CA TRP A 97 25.92 -57.30 17.24
C TRP A 97 24.94 -58.38 16.83
N ASN A 98 25.03 -59.54 17.47
CA ASN A 98 24.09 -60.65 17.30
C ASN A 98 23.01 -60.58 18.39
N PRO A 99 21.72 -60.33 18.06
CA PRO A 99 20.65 -60.20 19.05
C PRO A 99 20.52 -61.40 19.98
N LYS A 100 20.80 -62.62 19.49
CA LYS A 100 20.70 -63.86 20.26
C LYS A 100 21.64 -63.90 21.47
N GLU A 101 22.76 -63.18 21.42
CA GLU A 101 23.73 -63.08 22.53
C GLU A 101 23.30 -62.07 23.60
N TYR A 102 22.31 -61.23 23.29
CA TYR A 102 21.90 -60.08 24.12
C TYR A 102 20.40 -60.06 24.36
N ASN A 103 19.78 -61.23 24.55
CA ASN A 103 18.34 -61.36 24.86
C ASN A 103 17.42 -60.72 23.81
N ASP A 104 17.75 -60.93 22.53
CA ASP A 104 17.02 -60.43 21.35
C ASP A 104 16.87 -58.89 21.29
N ILE A 105 17.78 -58.15 21.92
CA ILE A 105 17.87 -56.70 21.75
C ILE A 105 18.21 -56.39 20.29
N LYS A 106 17.28 -55.72 19.61
CA LYS A 106 17.43 -55.31 18.19
C LYS A 106 17.86 -53.86 18.03
N HIS A 107 17.48 -52.99 18.96
CA HIS A 107 17.81 -51.57 18.89
C HIS A 107 18.34 -51.07 20.22
N VAL A 108 19.32 -50.16 20.17
CA VAL A 108 19.88 -49.48 21.34
C VAL A 108 19.99 -47.99 21.08
N ARG A 109 19.94 -47.19 22.15
CA ARG A 109 20.13 -45.73 22.07
C ARG A 109 21.52 -45.34 22.51
N ILE A 110 22.26 -44.66 21.64
CA ILE A 110 23.66 -44.26 21.90
C ILE A 110 23.79 -42.74 21.74
N PRO A 111 24.44 -42.02 22.67
CA PRO A 111 24.69 -40.59 22.49
C PRO A 111 25.59 -40.32 21.27
N SER A 112 25.23 -39.34 20.44
CA SER A 112 25.97 -38.99 19.21
C SER A 112 27.43 -38.58 19.46
N LYS A 113 27.77 -38.12 20.68
CA LYS A 113 29.12 -37.72 21.08
C LYS A 113 30.14 -38.86 21.06
N HIS A 114 29.72 -40.11 21.16
CA HIS A 114 30.65 -41.24 21.28
C HIS A 114 30.91 -41.95 19.95
N VAL A 115 30.19 -41.60 18.89
CA VAL A 115 30.29 -42.27 17.59
C VAL A 115 30.54 -41.26 16.47
N TRP A 116 30.91 -41.75 15.30
CA TRP A 116 31.01 -40.92 14.11
C TRP A 116 29.62 -40.43 13.68
N THR A 117 29.55 -39.19 13.22
CA THR A 117 28.35 -38.61 12.61
C THR A 117 28.74 -37.90 11.33
N PRO A 118 27.88 -37.93 10.29
CA PRO A 118 28.19 -37.28 9.04
C PRO A 118 28.18 -35.75 9.19
N ASP A 119 29.11 -35.10 8.49
CA ASP A 119 29.32 -33.65 8.50
C ASP A 119 28.45 -32.92 7.45
N ILE A 120 27.18 -33.30 7.35
CA ILE A 120 26.22 -32.64 6.47
C ILE A 120 25.86 -31.29 7.07
N VAL A 121 26.05 -30.21 6.32
CA VAL A 121 25.80 -28.84 6.77
C VAL A 121 24.98 -28.06 5.76
N LEU A 122 24.31 -27.02 6.22
CA LEU A 122 23.67 -26.02 5.37
C LEU A 122 24.74 -25.12 4.73
N LEU A 123 24.89 -25.18 3.41
CA LEU A 123 25.90 -24.41 2.67
C LEU A 123 25.51 -22.94 2.47
N ASN A 124 24.24 -22.64 2.24
CA ASN A 124 23.73 -21.29 2.03
C ASN A 124 23.25 -20.63 3.34
N TYR A 125 23.95 -20.90 4.45
CA TYR A 125 23.66 -20.30 5.74
C TYR A 125 23.96 -18.80 5.74
N ALA A 126 23.13 -18.01 6.43
CA ALA A 126 23.26 -16.55 6.48
C ALA A 126 23.53 -16.00 7.90
N ASP A 127 23.32 -16.81 8.95
CA ASP A 127 23.65 -16.44 10.34
C ASP A 127 24.73 -17.38 10.87
N LYS A 128 25.80 -16.81 11.45
CA LYS A 128 26.88 -17.58 12.08
C LYS A 128 26.45 -18.24 13.40
N ARG A 129 25.32 -17.83 13.97
CA ARG A 129 24.72 -18.41 15.20
C ARG A 129 23.89 -19.66 14.89
N LEU A 130 24.36 -20.52 13.99
CA LEU A 130 23.67 -21.75 13.63
C LEU A 130 23.42 -22.60 14.89
N GLN A 131 22.14 -22.88 15.18
CA GLN A 131 21.73 -23.70 16.33
C GLN A 131 21.30 -25.07 15.83
N GLU A 132 22.27 -25.96 15.61
CA GLU A 132 22.00 -27.38 15.39
C GLU A 132 22.17 -28.14 16.72
N LEU A 133 21.08 -28.70 17.25
CA LEU A 133 21.10 -29.52 18.46
C LEU A 133 21.52 -30.96 18.12
N ARG A 134 22.78 -31.12 17.71
CA ARG A 134 23.35 -32.44 17.34
C ARG A 134 23.51 -33.42 18.51
N GLU A 135 23.40 -32.96 19.75
CA GLU A 135 23.63 -33.77 20.95
C GLU A 135 22.42 -34.63 21.37
N VAL A 136 21.61 -35.08 20.41
CA VAL A 136 20.52 -36.04 20.66
C VAL A 136 21.02 -37.48 20.52
N MET A 137 20.34 -38.43 21.18
CA MET A 137 20.65 -39.85 21.08
C MET A 137 20.30 -40.40 19.69
N LEU A 138 21.17 -41.29 19.21
CA LEU A 138 21.02 -42.08 18.00
C LEU A 138 20.24 -43.35 18.33
N THR A 139 19.48 -43.86 17.37
CA THR A 139 18.93 -45.22 17.44
C THR A 139 19.76 -46.11 16.52
N VAL A 140 20.39 -47.13 17.09
CA VAL A 140 21.24 -48.08 16.36
C VAL A 140 20.55 -49.43 16.32
N ASP A 141 20.46 -50.03 15.15
CA ASP A 141 19.96 -51.38 14.90
C ASP A 141 21.11 -52.41 14.95
N TYR A 142 20.79 -53.67 15.25
CA TYR A 142 21.78 -54.76 15.37
C TYR A 142 22.57 -54.99 14.09
N THR A 143 21.99 -54.61 12.94
CA THR A 143 22.60 -54.62 11.60
C THR A 143 23.67 -53.55 11.42
N GLY A 144 23.80 -52.60 12.34
CA GLY A 144 24.62 -51.40 12.19
C GLY A 144 23.89 -50.25 11.50
N HIS A 145 22.62 -50.39 11.14
CA HIS A 145 21.80 -49.30 10.62
C HIS A 145 21.51 -48.27 11.72
N ILE A 146 21.85 -47.01 11.48
CA ILE A 146 21.69 -45.91 12.43
C ILE A 146 20.65 -44.95 11.91
N PHE A 147 19.74 -44.55 12.79
CA PHE A 147 18.82 -43.44 12.57
C PHE A 147 19.09 -42.31 13.57
N TRP A 148 19.19 -41.08 13.06
CA TRP A 148 19.48 -39.89 13.84
C TRP A 148 18.58 -38.73 13.43
N SER A 149 17.90 -38.10 14.38
CA SER A 149 16.94 -37.02 14.09
C SER A 149 17.14 -35.77 14.96
N PRO A 150 18.28 -35.05 14.86
CA PRO A 150 18.49 -33.81 15.60
C PRO A 150 17.59 -32.67 15.11
N PRO A 151 17.01 -31.87 16.01
CA PRO A 151 16.34 -30.63 15.63
C PRO A 151 17.37 -29.54 15.29
N ALA A 152 16.99 -28.64 14.39
CA ALA A 152 17.80 -27.50 13.99
C ALA A 152 16.92 -26.29 13.63
N ILE A 153 17.43 -25.10 13.95
CA ILE A 153 16.89 -23.86 13.40
C ILE A 153 17.85 -23.36 12.33
N TYR A 154 17.39 -23.38 11.09
CA TYR A 154 18.16 -22.90 9.95
C TYR A 154 17.79 -21.49 9.58
N LYS A 155 18.82 -20.70 9.31
CA LYS A 155 18.72 -19.36 8.72
C LYS A 155 19.52 -19.33 7.43
N SER A 156 18.83 -19.17 6.31
CA SER A 156 19.43 -19.15 4.97
C SER A 156 19.13 -17.86 4.26
N MET A 157 19.98 -17.49 3.30
CA MET A 157 19.73 -16.33 2.46
C MET A 157 18.64 -16.66 1.43
N CYS A 158 17.60 -15.83 1.36
CA CYS A 158 16.51 -15.97 0.40
C CYS A 158 16.27 -14.64 -0.32
N LYS A 159 16.44 -14.63 -1.65
CA LYS A 159 16.23 -13.43 -2.45
C LYS A 159 14.73 -13.15 -2.58
N ILE A 160 14.30 -12.01 -2.05
CA ILE A 160 12.89 -11.59 -2.05
C ILE A 160 12.53 -10.83 -3.33
N GLN A 161 11.36 -11.17 -3.89
CA GLN A 161 10.74 -10.51 -5.05
C GLN A 161 9.54 -9.70 -4.59
N MET A 162 9.62 -8.37 -4.63
CA MET A 162 8.62 -7.46 -4.07
C MET A 162 7.65 -6.87 -5.11
N GLU A 163 7.79 -7.23 -6.39
CA GLU A 163 7.04 -6.64 -7.50
C GLU A 163 5.51 -6.70 -7.28
N HIS A 164 5.02 -7.85 -6.80
CA HIS A 164 3.59 -8.13 -6.61
C HIS A 164 3.11 -7.99 -5.16
N PHE A 165 3.92 -7.43 -4.26
CA PHE A 165 3.53 -7.25 -2.87
C PHE A 165 2.19 -6.50 -2.73
N PRO A 166 1.25 -6.94 -1.87
CA PRO A 166 1.36 -8.05 -0.90
C PRO A 166 0.92 -9.43 -1.42
N PHE A 167 0.63 -9.57 -2.70
CA PHE A 167 0.20 -10.83 -3.35
C PHE A 167 1.39 -11.61 -3.93
N ASP A 168 2.52 -11.57 -3.24
CA ASP A 168 3.80 -12.07 -3.70
C ASP A 168 3.98 -13.59 -3.44
N HIS A 169 4.81 -14.19 -4.29
CA HIS A 169 5.33 -15.54 -4.12
C HIS A 169 6.84 -15.48 -3.93
N GLN A 170 7.36 -16.21 -2.96
CA GLN A 170 8.79 -16.28 -2.66
C GLN A 170 9.32 -17.69 -2.87
N ILE A 171 10.55 -17.80 -3.38
CA ILE A 171 11.22 -19.08 -3.60
C ILE A 171 12.49 -19.08 -2.75
N CYS A 172 12.41 -19.77 -1.61
CA CYS A 172 13.55 -19.98 -0.72
C CYS A 172 14.06 -21.42 -0.86
N TYR A 173 15.32 -21.65 -0.50
CA TYR A 173 15.89 -22.99 -0.57
C TYR A 173 16.93 -23.23 0.52
N LEU A 174 17.10 -24.50 0.90
CA LEU A 174 18.13 -24.97 1.82
C LEU A 174 19.01 -25.99 1.11
N ARG A 175 20.31 -25.74 1.08
CA ARG A 175 21.30 -26.57 0.38
C ARG A 175 22.16 -27.32 1.38
N PHE A 176 22.06 -28.65 1.39
CA PHE A 176 22.80 -29.53 2.28
C PHE A 176 23.87 -30.32 1.52
N ALA A 177 25.08 -30.38 2.07
CA ALA A 177 26.16 -31.23 1.58
C ALA A 177 27.12 -31.58 2.72
N SER A 178 27.98 -32.57 2.50
CA SER A 178 29.12 -32.78 3.39
C SER A 178 30.09 -31.60 3.29
N TRP A 179 30.61 -31.14 4.43
CA TRP A 179 31.59 -30.06 4.48
C TRP A 179 32.98 -30.49 3.99
N THR A 180 33.39 -31.73 4.31
CA THR A 180 34.76 -32.21 4.10
C THR A 180 34.89 -33.38 3.12
N LEU A 181 33.81 -34.13 2.85
CA LEU A 181 33.86 -35.36 2.06
C LEU A 181 33.22 -35.19 0.68
N HIS A 182 34.00 -35.49 -0.36
CA HIS A 182 33.52 -35.52 -1.75
C HIS A 182 32.78 -36.83 -2.08
N GLY A 183 32.15 -36.89 -3.26
CA GLY A 183 31.24 -37.97 -3.66
C GLY A 183 31.80 -39.40 -3.70
N LYS A 184 33.13 -39.58 -3.82
CA LYS A 184 33.78 -40.90 -3.75
C LYS A 184 33.97 -41.42 -2.32
N LYS A 185 33.79 -40.56 -1.30
CA LYS A 185 33.97 -40.91 0.11
C LYS A 185 32.64 -40.94 0.86
N LEU A 186 31.73 -40.03 0.50
CA LEU A 186 30.37 -39.96 1.03
C LEU A 186 29.38 -39.77 -0.10
N ASN A 187 28.43 -40.70 -0.21
CA ASN A 187 27.31 -40.62 -1.14
C ASN A 187 26.08 -40.13 -0.39
N LEU A 188 25.66 -38.88 -0.66
CA LEU A 188 24.47 -38.29 -0.04
C LEU A 188 23.23 -38.57 -0.91
N THR A 189 22.20 -39.14 -0.32
CA THR A 189 20.94 -39.55 -0.98
C THR A 189 19.71 -39.16 -0.15
N PHE A 190 18.51 -39.22 -0.75
CA PHE A 190 17.26 -38.92 -0.04
C PHE A 190 16.84 -40.07 0.87
N LEU A 191 16.44 -39.76 2.10
CA LEU A 191 15.85 -40.73 3.02
C LEU A 191 14.59 -41.34 2.43
N ASP A 192 14.51 -42.67 2.42
CA ASP A 192 13.42 -43.46 1.84
C ASP A 192 13.13 -43.17 0.35
N GLY A 193 14.07 -42.52 -0.36
CA GLY A 193 13.87 -42.06 -1.73
C GLY A 193 12.88 -40.87 -1.88
N ILE A 194 12.50 -40.22 -0.77
CA ILE A 194 11.54 -39.11 -0.76
C ILE A 194 12.24 -37.82 -1.21
N ASP A 195 11.92 -37.35 -2.40
CA ASP A 195 12.52 -36.16 -3.03
C ASP A 195 11.70 -34.88 -2.79
N SER A 196 11.24 -34.70 -1.56
CA SER A 196 10.54 -33.52 -1.03
C SER A 196 10.84 -33.33 0.45
N ALA A 197 10.56 -32.14 0.99
CA ALA A 197 10.51 -31.98 2.45
C ALA A 197 9.33 -32.79 3.03
N MET A 198 9.52 -33.36 4.22
CA MET A 198 8.46 -34.05 4.95
C MET A 198 7.65 -33.04 5.75
N MET A 199 6.32 -33.08 5.61
CA MET A 199 5.38 -32.16 6.27
C MET A 199 4.51 -32.87 7.33
N ASP A 200 4.93 -34.07 7.76
CA ASP A 200 4.25 -34.95 8.73
C ASP A 200 3.92 -34.26 10.05
N THR A 201 4.77 -33.32 10.44
CA THR A 201 4.74 -32.60 11.72
C THR A 201 4.63 -31.09 11.54
N TYR A 202 4.28 -30.61 10.34
CA TYR A 202 4.31 -29.19 10.01
C TYR A 202 3.16 -28.44 10.69
N GLN A 203 3.51 -27.37 11.39
CA GLN A 203 2.57 -26.37 11.87
C GLN A 203 2.51 -25.20 10.87
N PRO A 204 1.31 -24.90 10.30
CA PRO A 204 1.17 -23.82 9.33
C PRO A 204 1.46 -22.45 9.93
N SER A 205 2.10 -21.59 9.15
CA SER A 205 2.29 -20.17 9.49
C SER A 205 1.05 -19.36 9.14
N ASN A 206 0.78 -18.31 9.93
CA ASN A 206 -0.35 -17.41 9.70
C ASN A 206 -0.11 -16.44 8.53
N GLU A 207 1.16 -16.09 8.30
CA GLU A 207 1.55 -15.09 7.29
C GLU A 207 1.92 -15.74 5.96
N TRP A 208 2.50 -16.93 5.99
CA TRP A 208 3.05 -17.60 4.80
C TRP A 208 2.47 -18.99 4.62
N HIS A 209 1.92 -19.24 3.45
CA HIS A 209 1.45 -20.56 3.03
C HIS A 209 2.49 -21.24 2.14
N ILE A 210 2.91 -22.46 2.48
CA ILE A 210 3.83 -23.24 1.66
C ILE A 210 3.03 -23.94 0.54
N VAL A 211 3.22 -23.49 -0.70
CA VAL A 211 2.50 -24.02 -1.87
C VAL A 211 3.18 -25.29 -2.40
N VAL A 212 4.52 -25.29 -2.48
CA VAL A 212 5.30 -26.39 -3.05
C VAL A 212 6.62 -26.54 -2.28
N TYR A 213 7.06 -27.79 -2.06
CA TYR A 213 8.27 -28.09 -1.27
C TYR A 213 9.16 -29.20 -1.89
N PRO A 214 9.60 -29.07 -3.16
CA PRO A 214 10.34 -30.12 -3.84
C PRO A 214 11.81 -30.16 -3.38
N ALA A 215 12.42 -31.34 -3.42
CA ALA A 215 13.85 -31.51 -3.22
C ALA A 215 14.53 -32.05 -4.48
N VAL A 216 15.76 -31.62 -4.74
CA VAL A 216 16.57 -32.10 -5.87
C VAL A 216 17.97 -32.47 -5.41
N ARG A 217 18.48 -33.58 -5.93
CA ARG A 217 19.85 -34.00 -5.74
C ARG A 217 20.70 -33.49 -6.89
N ARG A 218 21.79 -32.80 -6.57
CA ARG A 218 22.76 -32.28 -7.55
C ARG A 218 24.18 -32.64 -7.15
N PHE A 219 25.09 -32.30 -8.05
CA PHE A 219 26.52 -32.37 -7.84
C PHE A 219 27.10 -30.99 -8.11
N PHE A 220 28.00 -30.54 -7.25
CA PHE A 220 28.75 -29.31 -7.48
C PHE A 220 30.24 -29.56 -7.31
N LYS A 221 31.06 -28.83 -8.05
CA LYS A 221 32.52 -28.86 -7.88
C LYS A 221 32.94 -27.68 -7.02
N GLN A 222 33.75 -27.94 -6.00
CA GLN A 222 34.39 -26.89 -5.22
C GLN A 222 35.70 -26.47 -5.91
N THR A 223 36.12 -25.23 -5.73
CA THR A 223 37.37 -24.70 -6.32
C THR A 223 38.61 -25.49 -5.89
N CYS A 224 38.59 -26.12 -4.72
CA CYS A 224 39.73 -26.89 -4.18
C CYS A 224 39.97 -28.22 -4.88
N CYS A 225 38.95 -28.79 -5.52
CA CYS A 225 38.84 -30.24 -5.62
C CYS A 225 38.21 -30.65 -6.96
N GLU A 226 38.82 -31.60 -7.66
CA GLU A 226 38.33 -32.06 -8.98
C GLU A 226 37.06 -32.92 -8.87
N GLU A 227 36.92 -33.65 -7.76
CA GLU A 227 35.76 -34.50 -7.51
C GLU A 227 34.49 -33.69 -7.19
N PRO A 228 33.35 -34.09 -7.77
CA PRO A 228 32.06 -33.49 -7.43
C PRO A 228 31.59 -33.88 -6.02
N PHE A 229 30.96 -32.93 -5.35
CA PHE A 229 30.29 -33.10 -4.07
C PHE A 229 28.79 -33.27 -4.30
N PRO A 230 28.17 -34.37 -3.82
CA PRO A 230 26.72 -34.50 -3.86
C PRO A 230 26.09 -33.52 -2.87
N ASN A 231 25.03 -32.85 -3.29
CA ASN A 231 24.22 -31.99 -2.43
C ASN A 231 22.73 -32.23 -2.65
N LEU A 232 21.95 -31.97 -1.62
CA LEU A 232 20.49 -31.99 -1.65
C LEU A 232 19.98 -30.57 -1.45
N ILE A 233 19.10 -30.12 -2.33
CA ILE A 233 18.53 -28.77 -2.29
C ILE A 233 17.02 -28.92 -2.07
N PHE A 234 16.54 -28.42 -0.94
CA PHE A 234 15.12 -28.38 -0.60
C PHE A 234 14.60 -26.99 -0.93
N PHE A 235 13.65 -26.89 -1.85
CA PHE A 235 12.99 -25.63 -2.21
C PHE A 235 11.70 -25.48 -1.44
N PHE A 236 11.34 -24.24 -1.11
CA PHE A 236 10.09 -23.85 -0.50
C PHE A 236 9.51 -22.69 -1.31
N VAL A 237 8.37 -22.94 -1.97
CA VAL A 237 7.59 -21.92 -2.66
C VAL A 237 6.53 -21.43 -1.69
N LEU A 238 6.65 -20.17 -1.28
CA LEU A 238 5.83 -19.54 -0.26
C LEU A 238 4.87 -18.55 -0.93
N ARG A 239 3.62 -18.49 -0.46
CA ARG A 239 2.60 -17.51 -0.85
C ARG A 239 2.23 -16.71 0.39
N ARG A 240 2.26 -15.38 0.31
CA ARG A 240 1.85 -14.53 1.43
C ARG A 240 0.33 -14.57 1.60
N ASN A 241 -0.13 -14.59 2.85
CA ASN A 241 -1.51 -14.33 3.20
C ASN A 241 -1.79 -12.81 3.12
N ALA A 242 -2.14 -12.35 1.93
CA ALA A 242 -2.19 -10.94 1.57
C ALA A 242 -3.41 -10.18 2.10
N GLU A 243 -4.46 -10.87 2.58
CA GLU A 243 -5.77 -10.28 2.87
C GLU A 243 -5.69 -9.14 3.89
N TYR A 244 -4.91 -9.35 4.95
CA TYR A 244 -4.69 -8.36 6.00
C TYR A 244 -3.98 -7.10 5.48
N TYR A 245 -2.92 -7.29 4.69
CA TYR A 245 -2.15 -6.19 4.08
C TYR A 245 -2.98 -5.44 3.04
N ALA A 246 -3.78 -6.15 2.24
CA ALA A 246 -4.67 -5.55 1.25
C ALA A 246 -5.70 -4.64 1.94
N TYR A 247 -6.34 -5.08 3.02
CA TYR A 247 -7.29 -4.25 3.77
C TYR A 247 -6.61 -3.03 4.40
N LEU A 248 -5.43 -3.17 4.99
CA LEU A 248 -4.76 -2.06 5.67
C LEU A 248 -4.10 -1.05 4.74
N LEU A 249 -3.55 -1.50 3.60
CA LEU A 249 -2.84 -0.63 2.68
C LEU A 249 -3.79 -0.06 1.62
N VAL A 250 -4.60 -0.90 0.97
CA VAL A 250 -5.37 -0.49 -0.20
C VAL A 250 -6.63 0.32 0.17
N LEU A 251 -7.38 -0.12 1.20
CA LEU A 251 -8.65 0.52 1.55
C LEU A 251 -8.49 2.01 1.95
N PRO A 252 -7.57 2.42 2.84
CA PRO A 252 -7.40 3.83 3.18
C PRO A 252 -7.00 4.68 1.96
N CYS A 253 -6.23 4.11 1.04
CA CYS A 253 -5.81 4.80 -0.18
C CYS A 253 -7.00 5.08 -1.10
N ILE A 254 -7.87 4.09 -1.33
CA ILE A 254 -9.11 4.26 -2.10
C ILE A 254 -10.00 5.32 -1.45
N LEU A 255 -10.17 5.26 -0.12
CA LEU A 255 -10.97 6.24 0.61
C LEU A 255 -10.42 7.67 0.47
N LEU A 256 -9.11 7.87 0.57
CA LEU A 256 -8.48 9.18 0.38
C LEU A 256 -8.57 9.66 -1.08
N ALA A 257 -8.41 8.77 -2.06
CA ALA A 257 -8.54 9.11 -3.48
C ALA A 257 -9.96 9.59 -3.80
N VAL A 258 -10.98 8.87 -3.31
CA VAL A 258 -12.40 9.23 -3.45
C VAL A 258 -12.72 10.52 -2.69
N LEU A 259 -12.18 10.71 -1.48
CA LEU A 259 -12.39 11.93 -0.70
C LEU A 259 -11.86 13.18 -1.44
N ASN A 260 -10.79 13.04 -2.22
CA ASN A 260 -10.25 14.15 -3.01
C ASN A 260 -11.23 14.66 -4.09
N LEU A 261 -12.18 13.84 -4.54
CA LEU A 261 -13.24 14.29 -5.46
C LEU A 261 -14.12 15.39 -4.84
N VAL A 262 -14.27 15.38 -3.51
CA VAL A 262 -15.06 16.37 -2.77
C VAL A 262 -14.46 17.78 -2.87
N VAL A 263 -13.14 17.90 -3.09
CA VAL A 263 -12.47 19.20 -3.29
C VAL A 263 -13.05 19.95 -4.49
N PHE A 264 -13.44 19.23 -5.56
CA PHE A 264 -14.06 19.81 -6.75
C PHE A 264 -15.56 20.07 -6.62
N TRP A 265 -16.20 19.53 -5.58
CA TRP A 265 -17.61 19.82 -5.28
C TRP A 265 -17.76 21.01 -4.33
N LEU A 266 -16.76 21.27 -3.49
CA LEU A 266 -16.79 22.42 -2.60
C LEU A 266 -16.71 23.74 -3.37
N PRO A 267 -17.59 24.72 -3.08
CA PRO A 267 -17.51 26.02 -3.72
C PRO A 267 -16.18 26.70 -3.38
N PRO A 268 -15.57 27.43 -4.33
CA PRO A 268 -14.27 28.10 -4.14
C PRO A 268 -14.29 29.18 -3.05
N GLN A 269 -15.48 29.60 -2.61
CA GLN A 269 -15.68 30.58 -1.54
C GLN A 269 -15.23 30.06 -0.17
N ASN A 270 -15.28 28.74 0.04
CA ASN A 270 -15.01 28.16 1.34
C ASN A 270 -13.50 27.87 1.51
N PRO A 271 -12.81 28.51 2.48
CA PRO A 271 -11.40 28.23 2.73
C PRO A 271 -11.13 26.78 3.15
N ALA A 272 -12.15 26.07 3.65
CA ALA A 272 -12.06 24.65 3.98
C ALA A 272 -11.66 23.77 2.77
N ARG A 273 -11.91 24.23 1.53
CA ARG A 273 -11.50 23.53 0.31
C ARG A 273 -9.98 23.35 0.21
N MET A 274 -9.21 24.41 0.47
CA MET A 274 -7.74 24.36 0.39
C MET A 274 -7.15 23.53 1.53
N MET A 275 -7.74 23.68 2.72
CA MET A 275 -7.37 22.91 3.91
C MET A 275 -7.60 21.40 3.67
N LEU A 276 -8.74 21.04 3.10
CA LEU A 276 -9.05 19.65 2.73
C LEU A 276 -8.03 19.09 1.74
N GLY A 277 -7.70 19.82 0.67
CA GLY A 277 -6.70 19.38 -0.32
C GLY A 277 -5.30 19.17 0.29
N MET A 278 -4.85 20.08 1.16
CA MET A 278 -3.55 19.96 1.83
C MET A 278 -3.51 18.78 2.83
N ASN A 279 -4.60 18.56 3.57
CA ASN A 279 -4.73 17.43 4.49
C ASN A 279 -4.75 16.09 3.76
N ILE A 280 -5.45 16.00 2.62
CA ILE A 280 -5.46 14.80 1.78
C ILE A 280 -4.07 14.50 1.25
N PHE A 281 -3.35 15.50 0.73
CA PHE A 281 -1.97 15.33 0.27
C PHE A 281 -1.06 14.80 1.39
N SER A 282 -1.15 15.38 2.59
CA SER A 282 -0.43 14.89 3.77
C SER A 282 -0.81 13.44 4.13
N GLY A 283 -2.09 13.09 4.05
CA GLY A 283 -2.58 11.72 4.25
C GLY A 283 -1.94 10.72 3.29
N PHE A 284 -1.80 11.06 2.01
CA PHE A 284 -1.09 10.22 1.03
C PHE A 284 0.40 10.07 1.36
N CYS A 285 1.08 11.13 1.80
CA CYS A 285 2.47 11.04 2.25
C CYS A 285 2.64 10.08 3.45
N ILE A 286 1.70 10.12 4.41
CA ILE A 286 1.70 9.22 5.56
C ILE A 286 1.48 7.77 5.10
N GLN A 287 0.57 7.53 4.16
CA GLN A 287 0.34 6.17 3.64
C GLN A 287 1.54 5.63 2.86
N LEU A 288 2.22 6.48 2.07
CA LEU A 288 3.46 6.09 1.41
C LEU A 288 4.55 5.73 2.41
N LYS A 289 4.67 6.50 3.51
CA LYS A 289 5.61 6.15 4.59
C LYS A 289 5.28 4.81 5.23
N PHE A 290 4.00 4.52 5.47
CA PHE A 290 3.58 3.23 6.03
C PHE A 290 3.90 2.06 5.08
N LEU A 291 3.73 2.25 3.77
CA LEU A 291 4.20 1.29 2.77
C LEU A 291 5.71 1.06 2.86
N THR A 292 6.50 2.14 2.87
CA THR A 292 7.97 2.04 2.98
C THR A 292 8.43 1.35 4.26
N GLN A 293 7.68 1.47 5.36
CA GLN A 293 7.97 0.73 6.61
C GLN A 293 7.61 -0.75 6.53
N SER A 294 6.61 -1.10 5.71
CA SER A 294 6.16 -2.49 5.52
C SER A 294 6.93 -3.23 4.43
N THR A 295 7.68 -2.52 3.60
CA THR A 295 8.49 -3.09 2.51
C THR A 295 9.98 -2.95 2.81
N PRO A 296 10.81 -3.98 2.56
CA PRO A 296 12.24 -3.91 2.82
C PRO A 296 12.98 -2.93 1.89
N SER A 297 13.92 -2.19 2.47
CA SER A 297 14.85 -1.32 1.73
C SER A 297 15.79 -2.08 0.77
N ALA A 298 15.97 -3.38 1.00
CA ALA A 298 16.86 -4.26 0.23
C ALA A 298 16.24 -4.83 -1.06
N SER A 299 15.02 -4.41 -1.42
CA SER A 299 14.37 -4.91 -2.64
C SER A 299 14.94 -4.25 -3.90
N ASN A 300 15.31 -5.07 -4.89
CA ASN A 300 15.82 -4.59 -6.19
C ASN A 300 14.71 -3.97 -7.07
N THR A 301 13.46 -4.04 -6.64
CA THR A 301 12.27 -3.70 -7.43
C THR A 301 11.21 -3.04 -6.56
N ILE A 302 10.61 -1.96 -7.08
CA ILE A 302 9.52 -1.24 -6.42
C ILE A 302 8.21 -2.02 -6.64
N PRO A 303 7.38 -2.24 -5.61
CA PRO A 303 6.09 -2.92 -5.74
C PRO A 303 5.10 -2.12 -6.61
N TYR A 304 4.18 -2.81 -7.32
CA TYR A 304 3.08 -2.15 -8.06
C TYR A 304 2.25 -1.20 -7.20
N LEU A 305 2.04 -1.56 -5.93
CA LEU A 305 1.36 -0.69 -4.96
C LEU A 305 2.12 0.62 -4.71
N GLY A 306 3.45 0.60 -4.74
CA GLY A 306 4.30 1.79 -4.66
C GLY A 306 4.13 2.70 -5.88
N TYR A 307 4.09 2.13 -7.08
CA TYR A 307 3.77 2.89 -8.30
C TYR A 307 2.38 3.54 -8.23
N TYR A 308 1.38 2.81 -7.74
CA TYR A 308 0.03 3.36 -7.52
C TYR A 308 0.04 4.57 -6.58
N TYR A 309 0.75 4.49 -5.45
CA TYR A 309 0.84 5.61 -4.50
C TYR A 309 1.54 6.83 -5.10
N CYS A 310 2.68 6.62 -5.78
CA CYS A 310 3.40 7.72 -6.42
C CYS A 310 2.55 8.39 -7.52
N LEU A 311 1.85 7.61 -8.35
CA LEU A 311 0.97 8.15 -9.38
C LEU A 311 -0.19 8.96 -8.78
N ASN A 312 -0.86 8.43 -7.75
CA ASN A 312 -1.94 9.17 -7.07
C ASN A 312 -1.43 10.45 -6.41
N MET A 313 -0.25 10.41 -5.78
CA MET A 313 0.36 11.59 -5.17
C MET A 313 0.63 12.69 -6.22
N VAL A 314 1.17 12.33 -7.38
CA VAL A 314 1.40 13.26 -8.50
C VAL A 314 0.08 13.81 -9.04
N LEU A 315 -0.94 12.96 -9.22
CA LEU A 315 -2.27 13.39 -9.65
C LEU A 315 -2.85 14.41 -8.66
N ILE A 316 -2.85 14.10 -7.36
CA ILE A 316 -3.36 14.99 -6.32
C ILE A 316 -2.61 16.32 -6.32
N ALA A 317 -1.29 16.33 -6.48
CA ALA A 317 -0.52 17.58 -6.59
C ALA A 317 -0.95 18.44 -7.79
N ILE A 318 -1.11 17.83 -8.97
CA ILE A 318 -1.54 18.54 -10.20
C ILE A 318 -2.97 19.07 -10.03
N PHE A 319 -3.86 18.27 -9.47
CA PHE A 319 -5.28 18.60 -9.31
C PHE A 319 -5.55 19.61 -8.20
N THR A 320 -4.78 19.57 -7.11
CA THR A 320 -4.80 20.63 -6.08
C THR A 320 -4.27 21.95 -6.65
N PHE A 321 -3.24 21.93 -7.51
CA PHE A 321 -2.78 23.11 -8.24
C PHE A 321 -3.86 23.71 -9.16
N PHE A 322 -4.56 22.89 -9.94
CA PHE A 322 -5.71 23.36 -10.74
C PHE A 322 -6.84 23.91 -9.87
N SER A 323 -7.08 23.32 -8.69
CA SER A 323 -8.04 23.85 -7.71
C SER A 323 -7.62 25.24 -7.20
N VAL A 324 -6.33 25.50 -6.96
CA VAL A 324 -5.84 26.85 -6.62
C VAL A 324 -6.12 27.83 -7.75
N ILE A 325 -5.90 27.44 -9.01
CA ILE A 325 -6.22 28.27 -10.18
C ILE A 325 -7.73 28.59 -10.23
N ALA A 326 -8.60 27.60 -9.98
CA ALA A 326 -10.04 27.83 -9.95
C ALA A 326 -10.45 28.82 -8.84
N VAL A 327 -9.85 28.71 -7.65
CA VAL A 327 -10.03 29.67 -6.55
C VAL A 327 -9.55 31.07 -6.94
N GLN A 328 -8.39 31.18 -7.60
CA GLN A 328 -7.84 32.44 -8.07
C GLN A 328 -8.74 33.12 -9.12
N ILE A 329 -9.34 32.35 -10.03
CA ILE A 329 -10.30 32.86 -11.02
C ILE A 329 -11.54 33.40 -10.31
N HIS A 330 -12.04 32.69 -9.29
CA HIS A 330 -13.23 33.07 -8.54
C HIS A 330 -13.02 34.35 -7.70
N PHE A 331 -11.87 34.51 -7.04
CA PHE A 331 -11.54 35.69 -6.23
C PHE A 331 -10.86 36.83 -7.01
N ARG A 332 -10.75 36.71 -8.33
CA ARG A 332 -10.17 37.76 -9.18
C ARG A 332 -10.87 39.10 -8.93
N LYS A 333 -10.12 40.16 -8.58
CA LYS A 333 -10.65 41.50 -8.31
C LYS A 333 -11.14 42.24 -9.56
N ASP A 334 -10.52 41.98 -10.72
CA ASP A 334 -10.89 42.58 -12.02
C ASP A 334 -12.11 41.88 -12.66
N LYS A 335 -13.25 41.83 -11.97
CA LYS A 335 -14.52 41.34 -12.55
C LYS A 335 -15.20 42.37 -13.46
N THR A 336 -14.57 43.51 -13.72
CA THR A 336 -15.09 44.61 -14.57
C THR A 336 -14.85 44.42 -16.06
N LYS A 337 -14.02 43.44 -16.46
CA LYS A 337 -13.75 43.13 -17.87
C LYS A 337 -14.62 41.97 -18.36
N PRO A 338 -15.22 42.09 -19.57
CA PRO A 338 -15.98 41.01 -20.18
C PRO A 338 -15.08 39.81 -20.49
N LEU A 339 -15.67 38.61 -20.46
CA LEU A 339 -14.98 37.39 -20.85
C LEU A 339 -14.51 37.47 -22.31
N PRO A 340 -13.30 36.98 -22.63
CA PRO A 340 -12.89 36.77 -24.01
C PRO A 340 -13.93 35.95 -24.76
N SER A 341 -14.16 36.27 -26.03
CA SER A 341 -15.21 35.66 -26.86
C SER A 341 -15.07 34.14 -27.00
N TRP A 342 -13.84 33.63 -27.01
CA TRP A 342 -13.55 32.19 -27.02
C TRP A 342 -13.97 31.51 -25.71
N LEU A 343 -13.69 32.14 -24.56
CA LEU A 343 -13.97 31.60 -23.24
C LEU A 343 -15.47 31.57 -22.95
N SER A 344 -16.21 32.61 -23.37
CA SER A 344 -17.67 32.63 -23.28
C SER A 344 -18.33 31.51 -24.10
N ARG A 345 -17.83 31.22 -25.31
CA ARG A 345 -18.31 30.08 -26.12
C ARG A 345 -17.99 28.75 -25.46
N PHE A 346 -16.79 28.61 -24.89
CA PHE A 346 -16.39 27.41 -24.16
C PHE A 346 -17.33 27.16 -22.98
N VAL A 347 -17.55 28.13 -22.10
CA VAL A 347 -18.46 28.02 -20.94
C VAL A 347 -19.88 27.67 -21.37
N LYS A 348 -20.42 28.29 -22.43
CA LYS A 348 -21.77 27.99 -22.94
C LYS A 348 -21.91 26.58 -23.52
N THR A 349 -20.86 26.06 -24.14
CA THR A 349 -20.86 24.71 -24.70
C THR A 349 -20.70 23.68 -23.59
N SER A 350 -19.76 23.92 -22.67
CA SER A 350 -19.48 23.07 -21.52
C SER A 350 -20.63 23.05 -20.52
N SER A 351 -21.34 24.16 -20.29
CA SER A 351 -22.49 24.19 -19.36
C SER A 351 -23.67 23.36 -19.86
N LYS A 352 -23.91 23.35 -21.18
CA LYS A 352 -24.90 22.46 -21.83
C LYS A 352 -24.51 20.99 -21.66
N TRP A 353 -23.23 20.66 -21.84
CA TRP A 353 -22.73 19.29 -21.73
C TRP A 353 -22.75 18.79 -20.27
N LEU A 354 -22.31 19.63 -19.32
CA LEU A 354 -22.26 19.33 -17.88
C LEU A 354 -23.61 19.46 -17.17
N ARG A 355 -24.71 19.77 -17.89
CA ARG A 355 -26.07 20.02 -17.36
C ARG A 355 -26.08 20.96 -16.16
N LEU A 356 -25.18 21.94 -16.15
CA LEU A 356 -25.18 22.98 -15.13
C LEU A 356 -26.41 23.83 -15.34
N GLN A 357 -27.34 23.86 -14.37
CA GLN A 357 -28.46 24.78 -14.45
C GLN A 357 -27.88 26.20 -14.58
N PRO A 358 -28.27 26.94 -15.63
CA PRO A 358 -27.90 28.34 -15.74
C PRO A 358 -28.66 29.15 -14.68
N GLY A 359 -28.19 29.11 -13.43
CA GLY A 359 -28.48 30.19 -12.49
C GLY A 359 -27.84 31.49 -12.98
N PRO A 360 -28.43 32.64 -12.63
CA PRO A 360 -29.40 33.35 -13.47
C PRO A 360 -28.79 33.91 -14.77
N LEU A 361 -28.38 33.06 -15.71
CA LEU A 361 -28.09 33.47 -17.10
C LEU A 361 -29.38 33.77 -17.91
N ARG A 362 -30.52 33.95 -17.22
CA ARG A 362 -31.82 34.33 -17.79
C ARG A 362 -32.32 35.66 -17.22
N SER A 363 -31.48 36.69 -17.26
CA SER A 363 -31.97 38.09 -17.29
C SER A 363 -31.95 38.65 -18.72
N THR A 364 -32.36 37.86 -19.70
CA THR A 364 -32.84 38.42 -20.99
C THR A 364 -34.17 39.16 -20.82
N LYS A 365 -34.85 38.99 -19.67
CA LYS A 365 -36.03 39.79 -19.30
C LYS A 365 -35.70 41.24 -18.94
N SER A 366 -34.48 41.56 -18.45
CA SER A 366 -34.13 42.97 -18.20
C SER A 366 -33.81 43.74 -19.47
N LEU A 367 -33.31 43.08 -20.53
CA LEU A 367 -33.04 43.74 -21.82
C LEU A 367 -34.34 44.16 -22.52
N GLN A 368 -35.38 43.33 -22.46
CA GLN A 368 -36.71 43.71 -22.95
C GLN A 368 -37.31 44.85 -22.12
N ALA A 369 -37.13 44.86 -20.80
CA ALA A 369 -37.57 45.95 -19.93
C ALA A 369 -36.80 47.26 -20.21
N GLU A 370 -35.48 47.24 -20.45
CA GLU A 370 -34.69 48.43 -20.80
C GLU A 370 -35.02 48.95 -22.21
N THR A 371 -35.27 48.09 -23.20
CA THR A 371 -35.80 48.53 -24.52
C THR A 371 -37.22 49.09 -24.40
N ASN A 372 -38.03 48.59 -23.47
CA ASN A 372 -39.38 49.10 -23.26
C ASN A 372 -39.36 50.44 -22.51
N ILE A 373 -38.49 50.62 -21.50
CA ILE A 373 -38.35 51.88 -20.76
C ILE A 373 -37.76 52.98 -21.66
N SER A 374 -36.74 52.67 -22.48
CA SER A 374 -36.19 53.63 -23.45
C SER A 374 -37.19 53.99 -24.56
N LYS A 375 -38.00 53.03 -25.04
CA LYS A 375 -39.12 53.32 -25.95
C LYS A 375 -40.22 54.15 -25.29
N ILE A 376 -40.58 53.87 -24.04
CA ILE A 376 -41.55 54.64 -23.24
C ILE A 376 -41.03 56.05 -22.99
N GLU A 377 -39.74 56.23 -22.68
CA GLU A 377 -39.12 57.55 -22.47
C GLU A 377 -39.01 58.35 -23.77
N MET A 378 -38.77 57.68 -24.90
CA MET A 378 -38.80 58.28 -26.23
C MET A 378 -40.23 58.70 -26.63
N HIS A 379 -41.24 57.86 -26.34
CA HIS A 379 -42.66 58.20 -26.53
C HIS A 379 -43.10 59.37 -25.63
N LEU A 380 -42.73 59.39 -24.35
CA LEU A 380 -43.02 60.48 -23.42
C LEU A 380 -42.33 61.80 -23.82
N ASN A 381 -41.13 61.75 -24.38
CA ASN A 381 -40.46 62.94 -24.93
C ASN A 381 -41.08 63.40 -26.25
N GLN A 382 -41.60 62.48 -27.07
CA GLN A 382 -42.32 62.80 -28.30
C GLN A 382 -43.68 63.44 -27.99
N GLU A 383 -44.42 62.93 -26.99
CA GLU A 383 -45.65 63.56 -26.49
C GLU A 383 -45.40 64.93 -25.83
N ARG A 384 -44.29 65.11 -25.09
CA ARG A 384 -43.91 66.42 -24.55
C ARG A 384 -43.55 67.44 -25.64
N LYS A 385 -42.98 67.00 -26.77
CA LYS A 385 -42.70 67.87 -27.93
C LYS A 385 -43.99 68.26 -28.66
N LEU A 386 -44.96 67.34 -28.75
CA LEU A 386 -46.29 67.61 -29.31
C LEU A 386 -47.08 68.60 -28.43
N ARG A 387 -47.11 68.40 -27.09
CA ARG A 387 -47.73 69.36 -26.15
C ARG A 387 -47.10 70.76 -26.15
N ARG A 388 -45.80 70.88 -26.41
CA ARG A 388 -45.13 72.20 -26.57
C ARG A 388 -45.46 72.87 -27.90
N ARG A 389 -45.85 72.12 -28.93
CA ARG A 389 -46.25 72.65 -30.23
C ARG A 389 -47.70 73.15 -30.18
N ASP A 390 -48.59 72.40 -29.53
CA ASP A 390 -49.99 72.82 -29.32
C ASP A 390 -50.14 74.05 -28.41
N SER A 391 -49.20 74.31 -27.48
CA SER A 391 -49.22 75.54 -26.66
C SER A 391 -48.65 76.77 -27.37
N PHE A 392 -48.01 76.61 -28.54
CA PHE A 392 -47.48 77.73 -29.33
C PHE A 392 -48.42 78.09 -30.49
N GLU A 393 -49.28 77.15 -30.91
CA GLU A 393 -50.19 77.32 -32.05
C GLU A 393 -51.54 77.97 -31.65
N SER A 394 -51.86 78.04 -30.34
CA SER A 394 -53.05 78.74 -29.82
C SER A 394 -52.86 80.25 -29.58
N HIS A 395 -51.68 80.81 -29.83
CA HIS A 395 -51.39 82.24 -29.65
C HIS A 395 -51.05 83.02 -30.94
N LEU A 396 -51.23 82.42 -32.13
CA LEU A 396 -50.78 83.02 -33.40
C LEU A 396 -51.88 83.27 -34.45
N ILE A 397 -53.16 83.34 -34.07
CA ILE A 397 -54.26 83.78 -34.95
C ILE A 397 -54.94 85.03 -34.37
N GLN A 398 -54.23 86.16 -34.43
CA GLN A 398 -54.70 87.56 -34.48
C GLN A 398 -53.42 88.38 -34.46
N THR A 399 -52.97 89.11 -35.47
CA THR A 399 -53.60 89.75 -36.63
C THR A 399 -52.49 90.11 -37.63
N SER A 400 -52.72 89.85 -38.91
CA SER A 400 -52.19 90.67 -40.01
C SER A 400 -53.02 91.97 -40.04
N ARG A 401 -52.59 93.20 -40.35
CA ARG A 401 -51.55 93.86 -41.16
C ARG A 401 -51.35 95.25 -40.47
N HIS A 402 -50.29 96.03 -40.57
CA HIS A 402 -49.48 96.43 -41.73
C HIS A 402 -48.23 97.14 -41.17
N CYS A 403 -47.12 97.00 -41.87
CA CYS A 403 -45.81 97.60 -41.60
C CYS A 403 -45.81 99.12 -41.92
N TYR A 404 -45.10 99.96 -41.14
CA TYR A 404 -44.00 100.80 -41.64
C TYR A 404 -43.23 101.50 -40.51
N CYS A 405 -42.00 101.87 -40.85
CA CYS A 405 -40.84 102.18 -40.02
C CYS A 405 -40.82 103.54 -39.28
N GLN A 406 -39.90 103.57 -38.30
CA GLN A 406 -38.89 104.60 -38.04
C GLN A 406 -39.18 105.79 -37.10
N GLN A 407 -38.37 105.77 -36.05
CA GLN A 407 -37.51 106.85 -35.51
C GLN A 407 -38.04 107.88 -34.49
N GLN A 408 -37.17 108.01 -33.46
CA GLN A 408 -36.88 109.15 -32.58
C GLN A 408 -37.84 109.38 -31.40
N GLN A 409 -37.35 109.15 -30.17
CA GLN A 409 -36.79 110.17 -29.25
C GLN A 409 -37.85 111.26 -28.96
N SER A 410 -38.38 111.42 -27.76
CA SER A 410 -37.66 111.91 -26.58
C SER A 410 -38.59 111.95 -25.36
N GLN A 411 -38.00 111.78 -24.19
CA GLN A 411 -38.26 112.51 -22.93
C GLN A 411 -39.70 112.73 -22.41
N GLN A 412 -39.89 112.11 -21.24
CA GLN A 412 -40.23 112.73 -19.95
C GLN A 412 -41.67 113.16 -19.62
N GLN A 413 -41.98 112.79 -18.36
CA GLN A 413 -42.89 113.40 -17.38
C GLN A 413 -44.38 113.07 -17.56
N ALA A 414 -44.89 112.12 -16.77
CA ALA A 414 -45.29 112.26 -15.36
C ALA A 414 -46.51 113.17 -15.18
N ASN A 415 -47.70 112.58 -14.98
CA ASN A 415 -48.30 112.44 -13.65
C ASN A 415 -49.70 111.81 -13.75
N GLN A 416 -49.95 110.88 -12.82
CA GLN A 416 -51.15 110.73 -11.97
C GLN A 416 -52.53 110.66 -12.67
N GLN A 417 -53.40 109.69 -12.38
CA GLN A 417 -53.95 109.51 -11.03
C GLN A 417 -54.79 108.21 -10.92
N LYS A 418 -54.51 107.44 -9.84
CA LYS A 418 -55.39 106.64 -8.96
C LYS A 418 -56.36 105.58 -9.54
N ASP A 419 -55.96 104.30 -9.35
CA ASP A 419 -56.57 103.26 -8.47
C ASP A 419 -58.05 102.83 -8.60
N PRO A 420 -58.47 101.60 -8.14
CA PRO A 420 -57.70 100.51 -7.49
C PRO A 420 -58.09 99.05 -7.90
N PHE A 421 -57.38 98.08 -7.26
CA PHE A 421 -57.69 96.64 -7.07
C PHE A 421 -57.38 95.70 -8.26
N SER A 422 -56.64 94.58 -8.13
CA SER A 422 -56.07 93.86 -6.98
C SER A 422 -54.95 92.91 -7.44
N ASN A 423 -54.01 92.66 -6.51
CA ASN A 423 -52.92 91.69 -6.60
C ASN A 423 -53.41 90.24 -6.75
N LEU A 424 -52.68 89.42 -7.53
CA LEU A 424 -52.33 88.07 -7.09
C LEU A 424 -50.94 87.68 -7.61
N THR A 425 -50.05 87.45 -6.66
CA THR A 425 -48.64 87.08 -6.78
C THR A 425 -48.47 85.62 -7.19
N SER A 426 -47.79 85.35 -8.32
CA SER A 426 -47.23 84.02 -8.63
C SER A 426 -45.76 83.93 -8.18
N THR A 427 -45.61 83.87 -6.85
CA THR A 427 -44.65 83.13 -6.02
C THR A 427 -43.27 82.66 -6.56
N THR A 428 -42.23 83.23 -5.93
CA THR A 428 -40.86 82.70 -5.76
C THR A 428 -40.82 81.23 -5.29
N ALA A 429 -41.86 80.75 -4.62
CA ALA A 429 -42.01 79.36 -4.18
C ALA A 429 -42.11 78.34 -5.33
N GLY A 430 -42.67 78.72 -6.50
CA GLY A 430 -42.73 77.83 -7.66
C GLY A 430 -41.37 77.53 -8.28
N LYS A 431 -40.48 78.53 -8.31
CA LYS A 431 -39.10 78.37 -8.81
C LYS A 431 -38.23 77.54 -7.85
N GLN A 432 -38.46 77.67 -6.53
CA GLN A 432 -37.76 76.89 -5.51
C GLN A 432 -38.21 75.42 -5.52
N LEU A 433 -39.50 75.15 -5.73
CA LEU A 433 -40.04 73.80 -5.92
C LEU A 433 -39.48 73.13 -7.19
N GLU A 434 -39.40 73.87 -8.30
CA GLU A 434 -38.84 73.36 -9.56
C GLU A 434 -37.34 73.02 -9.44
N ALA A 435 -36.57 73.83 -8.70
CA ALA A 435 -35.17 73.56 -8.39
C ALA A 435 -35.00 72.28 -7.55
N SER A 436 -35.77 72.13 -6.47
CA SER A 436 -35.75 70.93 -5.62
C SER A 436 -36.17 69.66 -6.38
N VAL A 437 -37.20 69.74 -7.24
CA VAL A 437 -37.62 68.61 -8.09
C VAL A 437 -36.53 68.22 -9.09
N LYS A 438 -35.80 69.20 -9.64
CA LYS A 438 -34.68 68.95 -10.58
C LYS A 438 -33.48 68.30 -9.87
N GLU A 439 -33.25 68.65 -8.62
CA GLU A 439 -32.21 68.04 -7.77
C GLU A 439 -32.55 66.61 -7.38
N ILE A 440 -33.80 66.35 -6.94
CA ILE A 440 -34.31 65.00 -6.69
C ILE A 440 -34.20 64.14 -7.96
N LYS A 441 -34.57 64.66 -9.14
CA LYS A 441 -34.41 63.95 -10.43
C LYS A 441 -32.95 63.65 -10.78
N ARG A 442 -31.99 64.49 -10.39
CA ARG A 442 -30.55 64.18 -10.55
C ARG A 442 -30.09 63.11 -9.57
N ALA A 443 -30.47 63.22 -8.30
CA ALA A 443 -30.15 62.23 -7.28
C ALA A 443 -30.70 60.84 -7.66
N LEU A 444 -31.94 60.78 -8.13
CA LEU A 444 -32.59 59.53 -8.57
C LEU A 444 -31.90 58.94 -9.79
N ARG A 445 -31.49 59.76 -10.78
CA ARG A 445 -30.69 59.29 -11.93
C ARG A 445 -29.30 58.80 -11.53
N ASN A 446 -28.64 59.46 -10.58
CA ASN A 446 -27.33 59.01 -10.08
C ASN A 446 -27.45 57.69 -9.30
N LEU A 447 -28.52 57.51 -8.51
CA LEU A 447 -28.80 56.24 -7.85
C LEU A 447 -29.11 55.13 -8.86
N LEU A 448 -29.92 55.42 -9.88
CA LEU A 448 -30.24 54.46 -10.94
C LEU A 448 -29.00 54.08 -11.76
N HIS A 449 -28.12 55.04 -12.05
CA HIS A 449 -26.83 54.78 -12.71
C HIS A 449 -25.93 53.91 -11.83
N LYS A 450 -25.75 54.25 -10.55
CA LYS A 450 -24.98 53.42 -9.61
C LYS A 450 -25.56 52.02 -9.45
N PHE A 451 -26.89 51.88 -9.46
CA PHE A 451 -27.56 50.60 -9.40
C PHE A 451 -27.28 49.79 -10.67
N ASN A 452 -27.43 50.38 -11.85
CA ASN A 452 -27.13 49.73 -13.14
C ASN A 452 -25.65 49.35 -13.29
N GLU A 453 -24.72 50.18 -12.82
CA GLU A 453 -23.29 49.91 -12.82
C GLU A 453 -22.96 48.72 -11.90
N LYS A 454 -23.51 48.73 -10.67
CA LYS A 454 -23.40 47.61 -9.73
C LYS A 454 -24.04 46.32 -10.28
N ASP A 455 -25.16 46.43 -11.00
CA ASP A 455 -25.84 45.30 -11.63
C ASP A 455 -25.00 44.72 -12.79
N LYS A 456 -24.35 45.57 -13.58
CA LYS A 456 -23.39 45.16 -14.62
C LYS A 456 -22.17 44.46 -14.05
N ASP A 457 -21.56 45.01 -13.01
CA ASP A 457 -20.41 44.40 -12.33
C ASP A 457 -20.78 43.04 -11.70
N SER A 458 -21.99 42.94 -11.13
CA SER A 458 -22.50 41.69 -10.56
C SER A 458 -22.74 40.62 -11.64
N ARG A 459 -23.20 41.01 -12.84
CA ARG A 459 -23.36 40.10 -13.98
C ARG A 459 -22.03 39.59 -14.47
N LEU A 460 -21.07 40.48 -14.72
CA LEU A 460 -19.72 40.10 -15.15
C LEU A 460 -19.07 39.18 -14.11
N ALA A 461 -19.26 39.47 -12.82
CA ALA A 461 -18.78 38.62 -11.76
C ALA A 461 -19.36 37.21 -11.79
N SER A 462 -20.67 37.08 -12.00
CA SER A 462 -21.34 35.79 -12.14
C SER A 462 -20.84 35.00 -13.36
N GLU A 463 -20.45 35.66 -14.45
CA GLU A 463 -19.89 34.96 -15.62
C GLU A 463 -18.49 34.39 -15.33
N TRP A 464 -17.64 35.12 -14.61
CA TRP A 464 -16.33 34.61 -14.15
C TRP A 464 -16.47 33.47 -13.14
N ASP A 465 -17.48 33.52 -12.27
CA ASP A 465 -17.77 32.44 -11.32
C ASP A 465 -18.21 31.16 -12.06
N ALA A 466 -18.95 31.31 -13.17
CA ALA A 466 -19.32 30.20 -14.03
C ALA A 466 -18.10 29.54 -14.72
N VAL A 467 -17.05 30.31 -15.06
CA VAL A 467 -15.79 29.75 -15.59
C VAL A 467 -15.15 28.82 -14.56
N GLY A 468 -14.98 29.29 -13.32
CA GLY A 468 -14.39 28.49 -12.25
C GLY A 468 -15.16 27.19 -12.00
N LEU A 469 -16.50 27.26 -12.03
CA LEU A 469 -17.36 26.11 -11.83
C LEU A 469 -17.27 25.10 -13.00
N VAL A 470 -17.13 25.55 -14.25
CA VAL A 470 -16.88 24.67 -15.39
C VAL A 470 -15.52 23.98 -15.28
N VAL A 471 -14.48 24.71 -14.88
CA VAL A 471 -13.13 24.16 -14.67
C VAL A 471 -13.15 23.08 -13.60
N ASP A 472 -13.81 23.32 -12.48
CA ASP A 472 -13.93 22.33 -11.39
C ASP A 472 -14.63 21.06 -11.84
N ARG A 473 -15.72 21.17 -12.61
CA ARG A 473 -16.45 20.00 -13.11
C ARG A 473 -15.67 19.20 -14.14
N TYR A 474 -14.88 19.87 -14.99
CA TYR A 474 -13.98 19.19 -15.90
C TYR A 474 -12.88 18.47 -15.11
N CYS A 475 -12.24 19.14 -14.15
CA CYS A 475 -11.23 18.54 -13.29
C CYS A 475 -11.78 17.34 -12.52
N PHE A 476 -13.01 17.41 -12.01
CA PHE A 476 -13.69 16.28 -11.36
C PHE A 476 -13.78 15.06 -12.26
N TRP A 477 -14.32 15.20 -13.48
CA TRP A 477 -14.50 14.06 -14.39
C TRP A 477 -13.16 13.50 -14.87
N VAL A 478 -12.20 14.36 -15.19
CA VAL A 478 -10.86 13.92 -15.60
C VAL A 478 -10.17 13.20 -14.44
N TYR A 479 -10.22 13.74 -13.22
CA TYR A 479 -9.64 13.11 -12.04
C TYR A 479 -10.32 11.77 -11.71
N LEU A 480 -11.66 11.68 -11.79
CA LEU A 480 -12.40 10.44 -11.60
C LEU A 480 -11.98 9.37 -12.60
N ILE A 481 -11.90 9.71 -13.89
CA ILE A 481 -11.45 8.78 -14.93
C ILE A 481 -10.00 8.35 -14.66
N LEU A 482 -9.12 9.28 -14.30
CA LEU A 482 -7.72 8.96 -14.02
C LEU A 482 -7.57 8.06 -12.80
N ILE A 483 -8.30 8.27 -11.69
CA ILE A 483 -8.27 7.36 -10.53
C ILE A 483 -8.77 5.97 -10.90
N VAL A 484 -9.88 5.87 -11.66
CA VAL A 484 -10.42 4.57 -12.06
C VAL A 484 -9.43 3.84 -12.96
N VAL A 485 -8.85 4.54 -13.95
CA VAL A 485 -7.86 3.96 -14.87
C VAL A 485 -6.59 3.54 -14.13
N THR A 486 -6.04 4.38 -13.24
CA THR A 486 -4.86 4.00 -12.45
C THR A 486 -5.17 2.83 -11.53
N GLY A 487 -6.30 2.86 -10.81
CA GLY A 487 -6.75 1.75 -9.97
C GLY A 487 -6.89 0.44 -10.75
N MET A 488 -7.53 0.45 -11.93
CA MET A 488 -7.67 -0.75 -12.76
C MET A 488 -6.32 -1.27 -13.28
N ILE A 489 -5.38 -0.39 -13.65
CA ILE A 489 -4.08 -0.82 -14.17
C ILE A 489 -3.16 -1.36 -13.08
N THR A 490 -3.15 -0.74 -11.89
CA THR A 490 -2.14 -1.01 -10.85
C THR A 490 -2.64 -1.81 -9.66
N LEU A 491 -3.93 -1.74 -9.29
CA LEU A 491 -4.53 -2.53 -8.21
C LEU A 491 -5.15 -3.84 -8.71
N ILE A 492 -5.41 -3.94 -10.01
CA ILE A 492 -5.74 -5.19 -10.69
C ILE A 492 -4.56 -5.62 -11.59
N PRO A 493 -3.30 -5.65 -11.10
CA PRO A 493 -2.23 -6.24 -11.90
C PRO A 493 -2.63 -7.69 -12.22
N PRO A 494 -2.16 -8.26 -13.33
CA PRO A 494 -2.58 -9.59 -13.76
C PRO A 494 -2.27 -10.52 -12.60
N MET A 495 -3.31 -11.03 -11.94
CA MET A 495 -3.17 -12.06 -10.92
C MET A 495 -2.15 -13.04 -11.46
N PRO A 496 -0.93 -13.14 -10.89
CA PRO A 496 0.03 -14.11 -11.36
C PRO A 496 -0.70 -15.43 -11.21
N TYR A 497 -0.98 -16.04 -12.38
CA TYR A 497 -1.77 -17.26 -12.58
C TYR A 497 -2.15 -17.84 -11.23
N GLU A 498 -3.40 -17.67 -10.78
CA GLU A 498 -3.92 -18.49 -9.70
C GLU A 498 -3.50 -19.90 -10.09
N VAL A 499 -2.49 -20.43 -9.38
CA VAL A 499 -2.16 -21.83 -9.46
C VAL A 499 -3.40 -22.43 -8.86
N GLN A 500 -4.29 -22.82 -9.76
CA GLN A 500 -5.62 -23.31 -9.46
C GLN A 500 -5.43 -24.31 -8.31
N GLU A 501 -6.10 -24.08 -7.19
CA GLU A 501 -5.96 -24.93 -5.99
C GLU A 501 -6.22 -26.42 -6.31
N ASP A 502 -6.81 -26.70 -7.49
CA ASP A 502 -7.05 -28.03 -8.06
C ASP A 502 -5.87 -28.65 -8.83
N THR A 503 -4.73 -27.98 -9.01
CA THR A 503 -3.56 -28.63 -9.63
C THR A 503 -2.94 -29.56 -8.58
N PRO A 504 -2.85 -30.89 -8.82
CA PRO A 504 -2.27 -31.79 -7.83
C PRO A 504 -0.86 -31.32 -7.49
N GLY A 505 -0.54 -31.18 -6.20
CA GLY A 505 0.77 -30.69 -5.74
C GLY A 505 1.94 -31.45 -6.40
N GLU A 506 1.75 -32.73 -6.71
CA GLU A 506 2.69 -33.56 -7.47
C GLU A 506 3.01 -33.03 -8.88
N PHE A 507 2.03 -32.50 -9.62
CA PHE A 507 2.25 -31.92 -10.94
C PHE A 507 3.10 -30.66 -10.87
N LEU A 508 2.85 -29.79 -9.89
CA LEU A 508 3.62 -28.58 -9.65
C LEU A 508 5.04 -28.91 -9.20
N ILE A 509 5.19 -29.87 -8.30
CA ILE A 509 6.49 -30.43 -7.87
C ILE A 509 7.27 -30.92 -9.10
N LYS A 510 6.63 -31.69 -9.99
CA LYS A 510 7.28 -32.24 -11.19
C LYS A 510 7.71 -31.14 -12.16
N ARG A 511 6.84 -30.18 -12.45
CA ARG A 511 7.14 -29.03 -13.33
C ARG A 511 8.25 -28.15 -12.75
N PHE A 512 8.21 -27.89 -11.43
CA PHE A 512 9.27 -27.14 -10.76
C PHE A 512 10.61 -27.89 -10.82
N LYS A 513 10.61 -29.20 -10.58
CA LYS A 513 11.81 -30.03 -10.71
C LYS A 513 12.40 -29.94 -12.12
N GLU A 514 11.56 -30.03 -13.15
CA GLU A 514 11.99 -29.87 -14.55
C GLU A 514 12.59 -28.49 -14.81
N LEU A 515 11.92 -27.41 -14.41
CA LEU A 515 12.43 -26.05 -14.59
C LEU A 515 13.71 -25.79 -13.80
N SER A 516 13.80 -26.33 -12.58
CA SER A 516 14.97 -26.15 -11.73
C SER A 516 16.23 -26.66 -12.43
N LYS A 517 16.15 -27.77 -13.20
CA LYS A 517 17.30 -28.34 -13.93
C LYS A 517 17.94 -27.37 -14.93
N TYR A 518 17.18 -26.38 -15.42
CA TYR A 518 17.65 -25.37 -16.38
C TYR A 518 18.08 -24.06 -15.73
N VAL A 519 17.83 -23.88 -14.44
CA VAL A 519 18.34 -22.73 -13.69
C VAL A 519 19.79 -23.03 -13.31
N ASP A 520 20.68 -22.16 -13.77
CA ASP A 520 22.12 -22.10 -13.46
C ASP A 520 22.41 -22.40 -11.98
N PRO A 521 23.63 -22.89 -11.64
CA PRO A 521 23.95 -23.31 -10.29
C PRO A 521 23.95 -22.10 -9.36
N ILE A 522 22.81 -21.84 -8.71
CA ILE A 522 22.70 -21.00 -7.52
C ILE A 522 23.69 -21.52 -6.47
#